data_AF-A0A834A5D7-F1
#
_entry.id   AF-A0A834A5D7-F1
#
_cell.length_a   1.000
_cell.length_b   1.000
_cell.length_c   1.000
_cell.angle_alpha   90.00
_cell.angle_beta   90.00
_cell.angle_gamma   90.00
#
_symmetry.space_group_name_H-M   'P 1'
#
loop_
_entity.id
_entity.type
_entity.pdbx_description
1 polymer ?
#
loop_
_entity_poly.entity_id
_entity_poly.type
_entity_poly.pdbx_seq_one_letter_code
_entity_poly.pdbx_strand_id
1 'polypeptide(L)'
;MAANMYRVGDYVYFENSSSNPYLIRRIEELNKTATGNVEAKVVCFYRRRDISNTLIMLADKHAKEIEEESETTVEADLTDKQKHQLKHRELFLSRQYESLPATHIRGKCTVALLNETESVLSYLDKEDSFFYSLVYDPSVKTLLADKGEIRVGPRYQADIPEMLSEGESDEREQSKLEVKVWDPNSPLTDRQIDQFLVVARAVGTFARALDCSSSVRQPSLHMSAAAASRDITLFHAMDTLYRHGYDLSSAISVLVPLGGPVLCRDEMEEWSASEASLFEEALEKYGKDFNDIRQDFLPWKSLTSIIEYYYMWKTTDRYVQQKRLKAAEAESKLKQVYIPTYKPNPNQISTSNGKPGAVNGAVGTTFQPQNPLLGRACESCYATQSHQWYSWGPPNMQCRLCATCWLYWKKYGGLKMPTQSEEEKLSPSPPAEDPRVRSHVSRQAMQGMPVRNTGSPKSAVKTRQAFFLHTTCFTKFARQVCKNSLRLRQAARRPFVPINYAAIRAEYADRHADLSGSPLKGKSTRKPLACIIGYLEIHPSKKPNVIRSTPSLQTPTTKRMLTTPNHTSLSILGKRNYSHHNGLDELTCCVSD
;
A
#
# COMPACT_ATOMS: atom_id res chain seq x y z
N MET A 1 11.44 -14.59 -29.76
CA MET A 1 10.64 -15.01 -28.58
C MET A 1 9.37 -15.67 -29.05
N ALA A 2 8.97 -16.81 -28.49
CA ALA A 2 7.69 -17.45 -28.81
C ALA A 2 6.53 -16.51 -28.41
N ALA A 3 5.74 -16.03 -29.38
CA ALA A 3 4.73 -14.97 -29.22
C ALA A 3 3.63 -15.25 -28.18
N ASN A 4 3.56 -16.47 -27.65
CA ASN A 4 2.52 -16.98 -26.77
C ASN A 4 3.04 -17.49 -25.41
N MET A 5 4.30 -17.20 -25.06
CA MET A 5 4.93 -17.60 -23.79
C MET A 5 4.94 -16.43 -22.80
N TYR A 6 4.36 -16.59 -21.62
CA TYR A 6 4.24 -15.56 -20.58
C TYR A 6 4.97 -15.99 -19.32
N ARG A 7 5.65 -15.06 -18.66
CA ARG A 7 6.50 -15.31 -17.49
C ARG A 7 6.06 -14.47 -16.30
N VAL A 8 6.38 -14.94 -15.09
CA VAL A 8 6.28 -14.11 -13.88
C VAL A 8 7.15 -12.85 -14.07
N GLY A 9 6.58 -11.69 -13.74
CA GLY A 9 7.15 -10.36 -13.98
C GLY A 9 6.67 -9.67 -15.25
N ASP A 10 6.10 -10.40 -16.22
CA ASP A 10 5.60 -9.80 -17.46
C ASP A 10 4.37 -8.91 -17.20
N TYR A 11 4.30 -7.78 -17.91
CA TYR A 11 3.08 -6.98 -18.03
C TYR A 11 2.26 -7.48 -19.22
N VAL A 12 0.96 -7.65 -19.01
CA VAL A 12 0.09 -8.37 -19.93
C VAL A 12 -1.28 -7.72 -20.08
N TYR A 13 -1.85 -7.91 -21.27
CA TYR A 13 -3.24 -7.58 -21.58
C TYR A 13 -4.15 -8.74 -21.18
N PHE A 14 -5.05 -8.48 -20.25
CA PHE A 14 -6.11 -9.40 -19.80
C PHE A 14 -7.44 -9.07 -20.46
N GLU A 15 -8.14 -10.08 -20.98
CA GLU A 15 -9.50 -9.94 -21.47
C GLU A 15 -10.51 -10.49 -20.46
N ASN A 16 -11.34 -9.61 -19.90
CA ASN A 16 -12.48 -10.02 -19.06
C ASN A 16 -13.77 -10.19 -19.88
N SER A 17 -13.92 -9.42 -20.96
CA SER A 17 -15.05 -9.49 -21.90
C SER A 17 -14.59 -9.03 -23.28
N SER A 18 -15.10 -9.66 -24.33
CA SER A 18 -14.81 -9.30 -25.73
C SER A 18 -15.19 -7.85 -26.05
N SER A 19 -16.25 -7.35 -25.41
CA SER A 19 -16.81 -6.01 -25.60
C SER A 19 -16.15 -4.93 -24.74
N ASN A 20 -15.14 -5.27 -23.93
CA ASN A 20 -14.37 -4.31 -23.15
C ASN A 20 -12.91 -4.27 -23.63
N PRO A 21 -12.22 -3.13 -23.51
CA PRO A 21 -10.78 -3.07 -23.70
C PRO A 21 -10.05 -3.96 -22.70
N TYR A 22 -8.86 -4.41 -23.08
CA TYR A 22 -8.01 -5.23 -22.25
C TYR A 22 -7.68 -4.51 -20.94
N LEU A 23 -7.64 -5.24 -19.84
CA LEU A 23 -7.10 -4.76 -18.57
C LEU A 23 -5.58 -4.96 -18.59
N ILE A 24 -4.84 -4.06 -17.95
CA ILE A 24 -3.37 -4.15 -17.89
C ILE A 24 -3.00 -4.65 -16.52
N ARG A 25 -2.16 -5.68 -16.47
CA ARG A 25 -1.78 -6.36 -15.23
C ARG A 25 -0.34 -6.82 -15.26
N ARG A 26 0.29 -6.97 -14.09
CA ARG A 26 1.60 -7.62 -13.95
C ARG A 26 1.45 -8.99 -13.34
N ILE A 27 2.08 -10.02 -13.93
CA ILE A 27 2.08 -11.38 -13.39
C ILE A 27 3.02 -11.45 -12.20
N GLU A 28 2.48 -11.77 -11.02
CA GLU A 28 3.27 -11.93 -9.79
C GLU A 28 3.56 -13.40 -9.50
N GLU A 29 2.61 -14.27 -9.82
CA GLU A 29 2.73 -15.70 -9.58
C GLU A 29 1.84 -16.45 -10.59
N LEU A 30 2.31 -17.61 -11.05
CA LEU A 30 1.50 -18.54 -11.84
C LEU A 30 1.30 -19.81 -11.01
N ASN A 31 0.05 -20.17 -10.79
CA ASN A 31 -0.33 -21.31 -9.97
C ASN A 31 -1.03 -22.35 -10.84
N LYS A 32 -0.55 -23.59 -10.82
CA LYS A 32 -1.20 -24.71 -11.49
C LYS A 32 -2.14 -25.39 -10.49
N THR A 33 -3.43 -25.43 -10.81
CA THR A 33 -4.43 -26.12 -9.99
C THR A 33 -4.27 -27.64 -10.10
N ALA A 34 -4.83 -28.39 -9.15
CA ALA A 34 -4.83 -29.86 -9.19
C ALA A 34 -5.50 -30.43 -10.47
N THR A 35 -6.43 -29.68 -11.07
CA THR A 35 -7.07 -30.02 -12.35
C THR A 35 -6.19 -29.75 -13.58
N GLY A 36 -5.01 -29.18 -13.40
CA GLY A 36 -4.06 -28.86 -14.48
C GLY A 36 -4.26 -27.49 -15.12
N ASN A 37 -5.28 -26.73 -14.71
CA ASN A 37 -5.49 -25.35 -15.18
C ASN A 37 -4.44 -24.42 -14.55
N VAL A 38 -4.11 -23.34 -15.26
CA VAL A 38 -3.17 -22.34 -14.76
C VAL A 38 -3.91 -21.06 -14.43
N GLU A 39 -3.77 -20.59 -13.20
CA GLU A 39 -4.22 -19.28 -12.75
C GLU A 39 -3.02 -18.34 -12.60
N ALA A 40 -3.21 -17.08 -12.94
CA ALA A 40 -2.24 -16.02 -12.75
C ALA A 40 -2.71 -15.11 -11.62
N LYS A 41 -1.89 -15.03 -10.57
CA LYS A 41 -2.01 -13.98 -9.55
C LYS A 41 -1.35 -12.73 -10.08
N VAL A 42 -2.11 -11.66 -10.15
CA VAL A 42 -1.75 -10.48 -10.92
C VAL A 42 -1.99 -9.19 -10.15
N VAL A 43 -1.09 -8.23 -10.29
CA VAL A 43 -1.23 -6.85 -9.82
C VAL A 43 -2.00 -6.04 -10.85
N CYS A 44 -2.98 -5.26 -10.39
CA CYS A 44 -3.88 -4.50 -11.25
C CYS A 44 -3.33 -3.09 -11.58
N PHE A 45 -3.44 -2.70 -12.84
CA PHE A 45 -3.28 -1.32 -13.28
C PHE A 45 -4.63 -0.76 -13.73
N TYR A 46 -4.93 0.46 -13.30
CA TYR A 46 -6.17 1.16 -13.62
C TYR A 46 -5.91 2.23 -14.67
N ARG A 47 -6.84 2.40 -15.61
CA ARG A 47 -6.83 3.54 -16.53
C ARG A 47 -7.56 4.73 -15.91
N ARG A 48 -7.38 5.92 -16.50
CA ARG A 48 -8.16 7.12 -16.15
C ARG A 48 -9.67 6.87 -16.04
N ARG A 49 -10.26 6.15 -16.99
CA ARG A 49 -11.70 5.84 -17.00
C ARG A 49 -12.15 4.91 -15.85
N ASP A 50 -11.23 4.18 -15.24
CA ASP A 50 -11.52 3.19 -14.19
C ASP A 50 -11.49 3.84 -12.79
N ILE A 51 -11.07 5.11 -12.70
CA ILE A 51 -11.03 5.92 -11.48
C ILE A 51 -12.00 7.11 -11.59
N SER A 52 -12.35 7.73 -10.45
CA SER A 52 -13.34 8.81 -10.44
C SER A 52 -12.79 10.12 -11.02
N ASN A 53 -13.67 10.95 -11.61
CA ASN A 53 -13.27 12.25 -12.17
C ASN A 53 -12.56 13.17 -11.16
N THR A 54 -12.92 13.10 -9.88
CA THR A 54 -12.24 13.87 -8.82
C THR A 54 -10.77 13.46 -8.68
N LEU A 55 -10.46 12.17 -8.83
CA LEU A 55 -9.08 11.66 -8.78
C LEU A 55 -8.32 11.97 -10.07
N ILE A 56 -9.01 11.96 -11.23
CA ILE A 56 -8.41 12.40 -12.49
C ILE A 56 -7.96 13.86 -12.39
N MET A 57 -8.79 14.75 -11.84
CA MET A 57 -8.41 16.15 -11.61
C MET A 57 -7.19 16.30 -10.68
N LEU A 58 -7.05 15.41 -9.69
CA LEU A 58 -5.89 15.40 -8.80
C LEU A 58 -4.63 14.92 -9.53
N ALA A 59 -4.74 13.88 -10.36
CA ALA A 59 -3.66 13.41 -11.21
C ALA A 59 -3.20 14.49 -12.19
N ASP A 60 -4.16 15.20 -12.81
CA ASP A 60 -3.87 16.33 -13.71
C ASP A 60 -3.15 17.47 -12.99
N LYS A 61 -3.52 17.76 -11.74
CA LYS A 61 -2.85 18.77 -10.90
C LYS A 61 -1.40 18.35 -10.60
N HIS A 62 -1.20 17.11 -10.19
CA HIS A 62 0.14 16.58 -9.90
C HIS A 62 1.03 16.53 -11.15
N ALA A 63 0.48 16.19 -12.32
CA ALA A 63 1.22 16.23 -13.57
C ALA A 63 1.71 17.64 -13.92
N LYS A 64 0.87 18.66 -13.69
CA LYS A 64 1.25 20.07 -13.86
C LYS A 64 2.33 20.51 -12.87
N GLU A 65 2.22 20.12 -11.60
CA GLU A 65 3.23 20.44 -10.58
C GLU A 65 4.60 19.85 -10.95
N ILE A 66 4.64 18.60 -11.46
CA ILE A 66 5.89 18.00 -11.95
C ILE A 66 6.43 18.74 -13.18
N GLU A 67 5.56 19.14 -14.11
CA GLU A 67 5.95 19.91 -15.30
C GLU A 67 6.56 21.26 -14.90
N GLU A 68 5.94 21.96 -13.95
CA GLU A 68 6.41 23.23 -13.38
C GLU A 68 7.73 23.09 -12.61
N GLU A 69 7.97 21.99 -11.89
CA GLU A 69 9.25 21.76 -11.18
C GLU A 69 10.40 21.39 -12.12
N SER A 70 10.09 20.88 -13.32
CA SER A 70 11.07 20.34 -14.28
C SER A 70 11.68 21.38 -15.23
N GLU A 71 11.89 22.62 -14.77
CA GLU A 71 12.32 23.85 -15.49
C GLU A 71 13.58 23.77 -16.42
N THR A 72 14.07 22.59 -16.80
CA THR A 72 15.31 22.39 -17.57
C THR A 72 15.21 21.72 -18.94
N THR A 73 14.04 21.46 -19.51
CA THR A 73 13.98 21.00 -20.92
C THR A 73 12.88 21.65 -21.72
N VAL A 74 13.30 22.44 -22.71
CA VAL A 74 12.60 22.87 -23.94
C VAL A 74 11.22 22.24 -24.06
N GLU A 75 10.18 23.06 -23.93
CA GLU A 75 8.80 22.69 -24.26
C GLU A 75 8.78 22.06 -25.65
N ALA A 76 8.68 20.72 -25.70
CA ALA A 76 8.24 20.08 -26.91
C ALA A 76 6.74 20.38 -26.99
N ASP A 77 6.35 21.35 -27.81
CA ASP A 77 4.95 21.65 -28.11
C ASP A 77 4.22 20.37 -28.58
N LEU A 78 3.68 19.63 -27.62
CA LEU A 78 2.95 18.40 -27.88
C LEU A 78 1.67 18.79 -28.62
N THR A 79 1.49 18.23 -29.81
CA THR A 79 0.21 18.38 -30.53
C THR A 79 -0.93 17.86 -29.66
N ASP A 80 -2.14 18.42 -29.81
CA ASP A 80 -3.31 17.97 -29.04
C ASP A 80 -3.59 16.48 -29.20
N LYS A 81 -3.27 15.93 -30.38
CA LYS A 81 -3.31 14.50 -30.67
C LYS A 81 -2.32 13.70 -29.82
N GLN A 82 -1.08 14.17 -29.65
CA GLN A 82 -0.09 13.52 -28.80
C GLN A 82 -0.48 13.59 -27.33
N LYS A 83 -0.93 14.77 -26.85
CA LYS A 83 -1.45 14.95 -25.49
C LYS A 83 -2.60 13.96 -25.22
N HIS A 84 -3.57 13.87 -26.13
CA HIS A 84 -4.69 12.92 -26.05
C HIS A 84 -4.22 11.47 -25.97
N GLN A 85 -3.28 11.06 -26.83
CA GLN A 85 -2.79 9.68 -26.84
C GLN A 85 -1.97 9.33 -25.60
N LEU A 86 -1.22 10.29 -25.03
CA LEU A 86 -0.48 10.11 -23.78
C LEU A 86 -1.39 9.84 -22.60
N LYS A 87 -2.58 10.46 -22.55
CA LYS A 87 -3.58 10.15 -21.52
C LYS A 87 -4.01 8.68 -21.52
N HIS A 88 -3.91 7.99 -22.67
CA HIS A 88 -4.21 6.56 -22.76
C HIS A 88 -3.01 5.66 -22.41
N ARG A 89 -1.79 6.21 -22.39
CA ARG A 89 -0.57 5.50 -21.96
C ARG A 89 -0.34 5.59 -20.44
N GLU A 90 -0.97 6.54 -19.78
CA GLU A 90 -0.93 6.66 -18.32
C GLU A 90 -1.80 5.60 -17.64
N LEU A 91 -1.22 4.94 -16.64
CA LEU A 91 -1.86 3.99 -15.76
C LEU A 91 -1.65 4.38 -14.29
N PHE A 92 -2.49 3.83 -13.44
CA PHE A 92 -2.38 3.94 -11.98
C PHE A 92 -2.08 2.57 -11.39
N LEU A 93 -0.95 2.44 -10.71
CA LEU A 93 -0.56 1.19 -10.04
C LEU A 93 -1.48 0.97 -8.83
N SER A 94 -2.12 -0.20 -8.73
CA SER A 94 -2.82 -0.60 -7.52
C SER A 94 -2.04 -1.68 -6.78
N ARG A 95 -2.06 -1.64 -5.45
CA ARG A 95 -1.52 -2.72 -4.60
C ARG A 95 -2.51 -3.87 -4.42
N GLN A 96 -3.61 -3.88 -5.16
CA GLN A 96 -4.59 -4.96 -5.18
C GLN A 96 -4.12 -6.11 -6.07
N TYR A 97 -4.25 -7.33 -5.56
CA TYR A 97 -4.01 -8.56 -6.29
C TYR A 97 -5.34 -9.23 -6.65
N GLU A 98 -5.37 -9.88 -7.80
CA GLU A 98 -6.48 -10.73 -8.22
C GLU A 98 -5.92 -12.05 -8.79
N SER A 99 -6.64 -13.16 -8.63
CA SER A 99 -6.33 -14.43 -9.30
C SER A 99 -7.31 -14.62 -10.45
N LEU A 100 -6.80 -14.77 -11.67
CA LEU A 100 -7.61 -15.00 -12.87
C LEU A 100 -7.02 -16.14 -13.70
N PRO A 101 -7.84 -16.87 -14.48
CA PRO A 101 -7.34 -17.88 -15.41
C PRO A 101 -6.30 -17.29 -16.36
N ALA A 102 -5.17 -17.97 -16.52
CA ALA A 102 -4.11 -17.52 -17.42
C ALA A 102 -4.60 -17.40 -18.88
N THR A 103 -5.62 -18.18 -19.27
CA THR A 103 -6.25 -18.14 -20.60
C THR A 103 -6.84 -16.78 -20.98
N HIS A 104 -7.06 -15.87 -20.03
CA HIS A 104 -7.51 -14.51 -20.29
C HIS A 104 -6.39 -13.59 -20.83
N ILE A 105 -5.13 -14.02 -20.80
CA ILE A 105 -4.02 -13.23 -21.33
C ILE A 105 -4.06 -13.25 -22.86
N ARG A 106 -4.02 -12.07 -23.48
CA ARG A 106 -4.10 -11.88 -24.94
C ARG A 106 -2.82 -11.32 -25.57
N GLY A 107 -1.91 -10.78 -24.77
CA GLY A 107 -0.66 -10.22 -25.27
C GLY A 107 0.18 -9.63 -24.15
N LYS A 108 1.43 -9.28 -24.49
CA LYS A 108 2.35 -8.57 -23.58
C LYS A 108 2.32 -7.07 -23.84
N CYS A 109 2.69 -6.32 -22.82
CA CYS A 109 2.94 -4.90 -22.91
C CYS A 109 4.13 -4.53 -22.01
N THR A 110 4.53 -3.26 -22.02
CA THR A 110 5.57 -2.71 -21.14
C THR A 110 4.95 -1.62 -20.31
N VAL A 111 5.22 -1.63 -18.99
CA VAL A 111 4.78 -0.58 -18.07
C VAL A 111 5.98 -0.18 -17.22
N ALA A 112 6.32 1.10 -17.22
CA ALA A 112 7.44 1.64 -16.44
C ALA A 112 6.97 2.72 -15.47
N LEU A 113 7.73 2.92 -14.39
CA LEU A 113 7.56 4.09 -13.53
C LEU A 113 8.11 5.30 -14.29
N LEU A 114 7.33 6.37 -14.40
CA LEU A 114 7.78 7.60 -15.04
C LEU A 114 8.92 8.21 -14.22
N ASN A 115 10.12 8.17 -14.79
CA ASN A 115 11.32 8.76 -14.20
C ASN A 115 11.40 10.26 -14.55
N GLU A 116 12.00 11.06 -13.67
CA GLU A 116 12.15 12.53 -13.85
C GLU A 116 13.03 12.88 -15.07
N THR A 117 13.88 11.95 -15.49
CA THR A 117 14.83 12.14 -16.62
C THR A 117 14.30 11.59 -17.95
N GLU A 118 13.18 10.86 -17.95
CA GLU A 118 12.63 10.25 -19.16
C GLU A 118 11.60 11.17 -19.83
N SER A 119 11.78 11.44 -21.12
CA SER A 119 10.78 12.17 -21.89
C SER A 119 9.51 11.32 -22.05
N VAL A 120 8.37 11.89 -21.66
CA VAL A 120 7.03 11.28 -21.81
C VAL A 120 6.73 10.92 -23.28
N LEU A 121 7.31 11.63 -24.24
CA LEU A 121 7.17 11.36 -25.68
C LEU A 121 7.67 9.98 -26.09
N SER A 122 8.73 9.47 -25.45
CA SER A 122 9.34 8.18 -25.79
C SER A 122 8.36 6.99 -25.64
N TYR A 123 7.31 7.16 -24.84
CA TYR A 123 6.24 6.18 -24.67
C TYR A 123 5.29 6.11 -25.86
N LEU A 124 5.18 7.17 -26.69
CA LEU A 124 4.40 7.14 -27.93
C LEU A 124 5.15 6.42 -29.06
N ASP A 125 6.48 6.51 -29.09
CA ASP A 125 7.32 5.91 -30.13
C ASP A 125 7.30 4.37 -30.09
N LYS A 126 7.04 3.80 -28.91
CA LYS A 126 6.90 2.36 -28.70
C LYS A 126 5.43 1.95 -28.66
N GLU A 127 5.07 0.95 -29.45
CA GLU A 127 3.79 0.26 -29.29
C GLU A 127 3.75 -0.51 -27.96
N ASP A 128 2.56 -0.65 -27.39
CA ASP A 128 2.30 -1.42 -26.17
C ASP A 128 3.11 -0.95 -24.95
N SER A 129 3.43 0.35 -24.90
CA SER A 129 4.19 0.98 -23.82
C SER A 129 3.33 1.92 -22.99
N PHE A 130 3.39 1.78 -21.67
CA PHE A 130 2.63 2.56 -20.71
C PHE A 130 3.55 3.06 -19.60
N PHE A 131 3.09 4.07 -18.87
CA PHE A 131 3.78 4.56 -17.69
C PHE A 131 2.80 4.77 -16.53
N TYR A 132 3.33 4.82 -15.32
CA TYR A 132 2.59 5.25 -14.14
C TYR A 132 3.47 6.18 -13.30
N SER A 133 2.86 7.13 -12.60
CA SER A 133 3.53 8.02 -11.64
C SER A 133 2.85 8.01 -10.27
N LEU A 134 1.61 7.50 -10.22
CA LEU A 134 0.76 7.52 -9.05
C LEU A 134 0.29 6.09 -8.69
N VAL A 135 0.15 5.86 -7.39
CA VAL A 135 -0.43 4.66 -6.80
C VAL A 135 -1.89 4.95 -6.46
N TYR A 136 -2.80 4.13 -6.98
CA TYR A 136 -4.22 4.18 -6.69
C TYR A 136 -4.61 3.12 -5.66
N ASP A 137 -5.22 3.55 -4.56
CA ASP A 137 -5.87 2.64 -3.61
C ASP A 137 -7.36 2.50 -3.97
N PRO A 138 -7.81 1.36 -4.53
CA PRO A 138 -9.22 1.16 -4.90
C PRO A 138 -10.16 1.02 -3.69
N SER A 139 -9.63 0.68 -2.51
CA SER A 139 -10.43 0.51 -1.29
C SER A 139 -10.78 1.86 -0.67
N VAL A 140 -9.80 2.76 -0.58
CA VAL A 140 -9.96 4.10 0.01
C VAL A 140 -10.29 5.15 -1.06
N LYS A 141 -10.07 4.85 -2.33
CA LYS A 141 -10.22 5.75 -3.49
C LYS A 141 -9.32 6.97 -3.39
N THR A 142 -8.03 6.75 -3.16
CA THR A 142 -7.00 7.79 -3.04
C THR A 142 -5.90 7.59 -4.07
N LEU A 143 -5.25 8.69 -4.45
CA LEU A 143 -4.03 8.70 -5.25
C LEU A 143 -2.87 9.20 -4.38
N LEU A 144 -1.73 8.52 -4.47
CA LEU A 144 -0.50 8.88 -3.79
C LEU A 144 0.64 8.87 -4.80
N ALA A 145 1.55 9.84 -4.71
CA ALA A 145 2.82 9.73 -5.39
C ALA A 145 3.62 8.57 -4.77
N ASP A 146 4.24 7.74 -5.60
CA ASP A 146 5.16 6.69 -5.12
C ASP A 146 6.53 7.26 -4.70
N LYS A 147 6.64 8.60 -4.61
CA LYS A 147 7.84 9.33 -4.24
C LYS A 147 7.76 9.77 -2.78
N GLY A 148 8.82 9.51 -2.03
CA GLY A 148 9.02 10.11 -0.71
C GLY A 148 9.45 11.57 -0.88
N GLU A 149 8.90 12.47 -0.05
CA GLU A 149 9.19 13.91 -0.09
C GLU A 149 10.01 14.33 1.14
N ILE A 150 11.06 15.11 0.94
CA ILE A 150 11.84 15.71 2.03
C ILE A 150 11.04 16.86 2.63
N ARG A 151 10.87 16.88 3.95
CA ARG A 151 10.10 17.92 4.64
C ARG A 151 11.02 18.97 5.24
N VAL A 152 10.70 20.24 5.02
CA VAL A 152 11.40 21.38 5.61
C VAL A 152 10.46 22.18 6.52
N GLY A 153 10.92 22.48 7.74
CA GLY A 153 10.25 23.29 8.74
C GLY A 153 10.63 22.91 10.18
N PRO A 154 10.41 23.79 11.16
CA PRO A 154 10.85 23.63 12.56
C PRO A 154 10.28 22.40 13.29
N ARG A 155 9.32 21.68 12.68
CA ARG A 155 8.80 20.39 13.19
C ARG A 155 9.60 19.19 12.69
N TYR A 156 10.55 19.41 11.80
CA TYR A 156 11.32 18.39 11.07
C TYR A 156 12.83 18.59 11.24
N GLN A 157 13.31 19.84 11.23
CA GLN A 157 14.71 20.13 11.58
C GLN A 157 14.94 19.97 13.09
N ALA A 158 16.12 19.47 13.45
CA ALA A 158 16.61 19.54 14.82
C ALA A 158 17.13 20.95 15.12
N ASP A 159 16.97 21.39 16.36
CA ASP A 159 17.64 22.58 16.86
C ASP A 159 19.13 22.28 16.99
N ILE A 160 19.97 23.10 16.36
CA ILE A 160 21.42 22.91 16.34
C ILE A 160 21.97 23.39 17.69
N PRO A 161 22.60 22.51 18.50
CA PRO A 161 23.23 22.93 19.74
C PRO A 161 24.32 23.98 19.48
N GLU A 162 24.39 24.99 20.33
CA GLU A 162 25.44 26.01 20.25
C GLU A 162 26.81 25.39 20.52
N MET A 163 27.82 25.93 19.84
CA MET A 163 29.20 25.50 20.04
C MET A 163 29.67 25.98 21.42
N LEU A 164 30.21 25.06 22.23
CA LEU A 164 30.80 25.40 23.53
C LEU A 164 32.00 26.32 23.34
N SER A 165 32.15 27.27 24.26
CA SER A 165 33.28 28.18 24.28
C SER A 165 34.57 27.50 24.76
N GLU A 166 35.73 28.07 24.42
CA GLU A 166 37.01 27.50 24.85
C GLU A 166 37.12 27.47 26.39
N GLY A 167 37.29 26.28 26.95
CA GLY A 167 37.37 26.06 28.40
C GLY A 167 36.04 25.75 29.09
N GLU A 168 34.92 25.84 28.37
CA GLU A 168 33.61 25.40 28.85
C GLU A 168 33.50 23.87 28.80
N SER A 169 32.99 23.27 29.89
CA SER A 169 32.77 21.83 29.97
C SER A 169 31.36 21.49 29.48
N ASP A 170 31.21 20.33 28.84
CA ASP A 170 29.92 19.79 28.41
C ASP A 170 29.10 19.15 29.55
N GLU A 171 29.60 19.20 30.80
CA GLU A 171 29.00 18.66 32.03
C GLU A 171 28.65 17.15 31.96
N ARG A 172 29.14 16.42 30.94
CA ARG A 172 28.78 15.01 30.75
C ARG A 172 29.62 14.11 31.65
N GLU A 173 28.94 13.32 32.47
CA GLU A 173 29.58 12.34 33.35
C GLU A 173 29.73 10.98 32.64
N GLN A 174 30.96 10.66 32.17
CA GLN A 174 31.22 9.46 31.36
C GLN A 174 30.85 8.15 32.06
N SER A 175 31.03 8.05 33.37
CA SER A 175 30.71 6.84 34.16
C SER A 175 29.22 6.47 34.14
N LYS A 176 28.32 7.44 33.85
CA LYS A 176 26.88 7.20 33.69
C LYS A 176 26.49 6.85 32.26
N LEU A 177 27.37 7.12 31.28
CA LEU A 177 27.11 6.92 29.86
C LEU A 177 27.70 5.60 29.36
N GLU A 178 28.86 5.20 29.90
CA GLU A 178 29.58 4.04 29.44
C GLU A 178 30.36 3.34 30.55
N VAL A 179 30.58 2.05 30.35
CA VAL A 179 31.46 1.21 31.18
C VAL A 179 32.45 0.54 30.23
N LYS A 180 33.74 0.73 30.49
CA LYS A 180 34.80 0.06 29.73
C LYS A 180 34.79 -1.43 30.05
N VAL A 181 34.74 -2.26 29.01
CA VAL A 181 34.69 -3.74 29.10
C VAL A 181 35.95 -4.42 28.55
N TRP A 182 36.79 -3.65 27.84
CA TRP A 182 38.08 -4.10 27.31
C TRP A 182 38.99 -2.89 27.06
N ASP A 183 40.27 -3.04 27.34
CA ASP A 183 41.35 -2.12 27.01
C ASP A 183 42.17 -2.62 25.82
N PRO A 184 42.18 -1.91 24.68
CA PRO A 184 43.06 -2.24 23.55
C PRO A 184 44.55 -2.16 23.90
N ASN A 185 44.94 -1.34 24.88
CA ASN A 185 46.33 -1.17 25.31
C ASN A 185 46.72 -2.19 26.40
N SER A 186 46.26 -3.42 26.26
CA SER A 186 46.52 -4.47 27.25
C SER A 186 48.01 -4.82 27.33
N PRO A 187 48.54 -5.19 28.51
CA PRO A 187 49.93 -5.63 28.65
C PRO A 187 50.19 -7.03 28.08
N LEU A 188 49.14 -7.74 27.65
CA LEU A 188 49.24 -9.09 27.10
C LEU A 188 49.49 -9.03 25.60
N THR A 189 50.30 -9.97 25.11
CA THR A 189 50.43 -10.22 23.67
C THR A 189 49.22 -10.98 23.14
N ASP A 190 48.90 -10.81 21.86
CA ASP A 190 47.82 -11.56 21.19
C ASP A 190 47.95 -13.08 21.42
N ARG A 191 49.18 -13.60 21.39
CA ARG A 191 49.45 -15.01 21.68
C ARG A 191 49.03 -15.43 23.09
N GLN A 192 49.23 -14.59 24.10
CA GLN A 192 48.82 -14.88 25.48
C GLN A 192 47.30 -14.83 25.63
N ILE A 193 46.65 -13.89 24.95
CA ILE A 193 45.18 -13.80 24.91
C ILE A 193 44.60 -15.05 24.25
N ASP A 194 45.11 -15.44 23.08
CA ASP A 194 44.69 -16.66 22.37
C ASP A 194 44.88 -17.92 23.22
N GLN A 195 46.01 -18.03 23.92
CA GLN A 195 46.26 -19.13 24.86
C GLN A 195 45.24 -19.16 26.00
N PHE A 196 44.91 -18.01 26.57
CA PHE A 196 43.88 -17.91 27.61
C PHE A 196 42.49 -18.31 27.07
N LEU A 197 42.13 -17.89 25.85
CA LEU A 197 40.88 -18.29 25.20
C LEU A 197 40.82 -19.81 24.93
N VAL A 198 41.95 -20.45 24.61
CA VAL A 198 42.04 -21.93 24.52
C VAL A 198 41.79 -22.57 25.88
N VAL A 199 42.39 -22.04 26.95
CA VAL A 199 42.18 -22.55 28.33
C VAL A 199 40.70 -22.41 28.74
N ALA A 200 40.08 -21.25 28.49
CA ALA A 200 38.67 -21.03 28.79
C ALA A 200 37.75 -22.03 28.07
N ARG A 201 38.02 -22.33 26.79
CA ARG A 201 37.29 -23.35 26.03
C ARG A 201 37.49 -24.76 26.58
N ALA A 202 38.71 -25.11 27.00
CA ALA A 202 39.00 -26.40 27.62
C ALA A 202 38.25 -26.56 28.95
N VAL A 203 38.25 -25.52 29.79
CA VAL A 203 37.47 -25.46 31.04
C VAL A 203 35.98 -25.61 30.76
N GLY A 204 35.44 -24.88 29.79
CA GLY A 204 34.02 -24.97 29.42
C GLY A 204 33.63 -26.34 28.84
N THR A 205 34.54 -27.04 28.16
CA THR A 205 34.33 -28.42 27.69
C THR A 205 34.29 -29.39 28.85
N PHE A 206 35.22 -29.25 29.81
CA PHE A 206 35.28 -30.05 31.02
C PHE A 206 34.05 -29.82 31.92
N ALA A 207 33.61 -28.58 32.07
CA ALA A 207 32.41 -28.22 32.84
C ALA A 207 31.16 -28.94 32.32
N ARG A 208 30.97 -29.00 30.99
CA ARG A 208 29.86 -29.73 30.35
C ARG A 208 29.95 -31.25 30.56
N ALA A 209 31.15 -31.80 30.67
CA ALA A 209 31.33 -33.23 30.94
C ALA A 209 30.95 -33.59 32.39
N LEU A 210 31.08 -32.65 33.33
CA LEU A 210 30.68 -32.80 34.73
C LEU A 210 29.21 -32.47 35.00
N ASP A 211 28.56 -31.72 34.10
CA ASP A 211 27.17 -31.33 34.25
C ASP A 211 26.20 -32.48 33.92
N CYS A 212 25.84 -33.26 34.95
CA CYS A 212 24.84 -34.32 34.83
C CYS A 212 23.39 -33.81 34.68
N SER A 213 23.12 -32.50 34.83
CA SER A 213 21.75 -31.96 34.73
C SER A 213 21.22 -31.91 33.29
N SER A 214 22.10 -32.02 32.30
CA SER A 214 21.77 -32.04 30.86
C SER A 214 21.49 -33.47 30.32
N SER A 215 21.08 -34.40 31.20
CA SER A 215 21.02 -35.86 31.01
C SER A 215 20.07 -36.43 29.94
N VAL A 216 19.63 -35.66 28.95
CA VAL A 216 18.86 -36.24 27.83
C VAL A 216 19.76 -36.75 26.71
N ARG A 217 20.97 -36.20 26.54
CA ARG A 217 22.06 -36.80 25.75
C ARG A 217 23.38 -36.28 26.31
N GLN A 218 24.28 -37.14 26.79
CA GLN A 218 25.67 -36.71 26.96
C GLN A 218 26.15 -36.24 25.57
N PRO A 219 26.47 -34.95 25.38
CA PRO A 219 26.94 -34.50 24.09
C PRO A 219 28.24 -35.24 23.78
N SER A 220 28.44 -35.64 22.52
CA SER A 220 29.74 -36.19 22.13
C SER A 220 30.83 -35.17 22.45
N LEU A 221 32.07 -35.65 22.65
CA LEU A 221 33.21 -34.78 22.96
C LEU A 221 33.31 -33.59 21.98
N HIS A 222 33.10 -33.86 20.69
CA HIS A 222 33.13 -32.82 19.65
C HIS A 222 31.98 -31.80 19.79
N MET A 223 30.78 -32.24 20.19
CA MET A 223 29.66 -31.33 20.44
C MET A 223 29.89 -30.45 21.66
N SER A 224 30.41 -31.01 22.76
CA SER A 224 30.76 -30.25 23.96
C SER A 224 31.87 -29.24 23.70
N ALA A 225 32.90 -29.62 22.93
CA ALA A 225 33.98 -28.72 22.53
C ALA A 225 33.48 -27.59 21.60
N ALA A 226 32.58 -27.90 20.67
CA ALA A 226 31.96 -26.90 19.80
C ALA A 226 31.08 -25.93 20.61
N ALA A 227 30.30 -26.42 21.57
CA ALA A 227 29.47 -25.60 22.45
C ALA A 227 30.32 -24.66 23.34
N ALA A 228 31.40 -25.19 23.94
CA ALA A 228 32.36 -24.39 24.70
C ALA A 228 33.14 -23.37 23.83
N SER A 229 33.20 -23.58 22.51
CA SER A 229 33.85 -22.67 21.57
C SER A 229 32.93 -21.54 21.07
N ARG A 230 31.67 -21.46 21.53
CA ARG A 230 30.73 -20.40 21.17
C ARG A 230 31.11 -19.07 21.81
N ASP A 231 30.70 -17.97 21.17
CA ASP A 231 31.11 -16.61 21.52
C ASP A 231 30.83 -16.23 22.96
N ILE A 232 29.76 -16.73 23.59
CA ILE A 232 29.46 -16.43 25.00
C ILE A 232 30.61 -16.82 25.94
N THR A 233 31.30 -17.93 25.65
CA THR A 233 32.45 -18.39 26.44
C THR A 233 33.66 -17.50 26.18
N LEU A 234 33.85 -17.06 24.93
CA LEU A 234 34.94 -16.17 24.55
C LEU A 234 34.75 -14.76 25.15
N PHE A 235 33.53 -14.20 25.07
CA PHE A 235 33.20 -12.93 25.69
C PHE A 235 33.39 -12.97 27.21
N HIS A 236 32.94 -14.05 27.86
CA HIS A 236 33.19 -14.23 29.29
C HIS A 236 34.69 -14.28 29.61
N ALA A 237 35.49 -14.97 28.80
CA ALA A 237 36.93 -15.03 28.98
C ALA A 237 37.61 -13.66 28.81
N MET A 238 37.24 -12.89 27.78
CA MET A 238 37.77 -11.54 27.55
C MET A 238 37.40 -10.56 28.67
N ASP A 239 36.14 -10.61 29.12
CA ASP A 239 35.66 -9.83 30.27
C ASP A 239 36.38 -10.23 31.56
N THR A 240 36.65 -11.52 31.76
CA THR A 240 37.44 -12.02 32.90
C THR A 240 38.86 -11.48 32.88
N LEU A 241 39.54 -11.47 31.72
CA LEU A 241 40.87 -10.87 31.60
C LEU A 241 40.87 -9.40 32.00
N TYR A 242 39.91 -8.62 31.48
CA TYR A 242 39.81 -7.19 31.78
C TYR A 242 39.53 -6.92 33.26
N ARG A 243 38.54 -7.61 33.85
CA ARG A 243 38.17 -7.43 35.27
C ARG A 243 39.28 -7.79 36.24
N HIS A 244 40.18 -8.69 35.83
CA HIS A 244 41.35 -9.11 36.61
C HIS A 244 42.63 -8.34 36.23
N GLY A 245 42.49 -7.18 35.58
CA GLY A 245 43.62 -6.30 35.27
C GLY A 245 44.65 -6.96 34.36
N TYR A 246 44.22 -7.89 33.51
CA TYR A 246 45.06 -8.67 32.59
C TYR A 246 46.08 -9.60 33.27
N ASP A 247 45.92 -9.89 34.57
CA ASP A 247 46.70 -10.93 35.22
C ASP A 247 46.15 -12.32 34.87
N LEU A 248 46.89 -13.06 34.05
CA LEU A 248 46.55 -14.42 33.63
C LEU A 248 46.36 -15.37 34.82
N SER A 249 47.18 -15.26 35.87
CA SER A 249 47.10 -16.18 37.01
C SER A 249 45.81 -15.96 37.79
N SER A 250 45.50 -14.70 38.10
CA SER A 250 44.23 -14.33 38.73
C SER A 250 43.04 -14.73 37.86
N ALA A 251 43.07 -14.43 36.56
CA ALA A 251 41.98 -14.75 35.63
C ALA A 251 41.71 -16.26 35.52
N ILE A 252 42.75 -17.11 35.44
CA ILE A 252 42.59 -18.58 35.39
C ILE A 252 41.94 -19.10 36.68
N SER A 253 42.30 -18.56 37.84
CA SER A 253 41.72 -18.99 39.13
C SER A 253 40.20 -18.79 39.19
N VAL A 254 39.67 -17.80 38.47
CA VAL A 254 38.23 -17.51 38.40
C VAL A 254 37.50 -18.39 37.39
N LEU A 255 38.19 -18.97 36.41
CA LEU A 255 37.58 -19.96 35.52
C LEU A 255 37.30 -21.30 36.23
N VAL A 256 38.02 -21.58 37.32
CA VAL A 256 37.86 -22.81 38.13
C VAL A 256 37.77 -22.45 39.63
N PRO A 257 36.67 -21.83 40.08
CA PRO A 257 36.46 -21.54 41.49
C PRO A 257 36.34 -22.85 42.31
N LEU A 258 36.39 -22.72 43.65
CA LEU A 258 36.32 -23.86 44.58
C LEU A 258 35.07 -24.76 44.40
N GLY A 259 34.00 -24.24 43.77
CA GLY A 259 32.77 -24.97 43.49
C GLY A 259 32.76 -25.76 42.17
N GLY A 260 33.81 -25.69 41.36
CA GLY A 260 33.90 -26.35 40.05
C GLY A 260 34.10 -25.37 38.89
N PRO A 261 34.37 -25.88 37.67
CA PRO A 261 34.65 -25.05 36.50
C PRO A 261 33.44 -24.22 36.05
N VAL A 262 33.67 -23.01 35.55
CA VAL A 262 32.62 -22.12 35.04
C VAL A 262 32.00 -22.68 33.76
N LEU A 263 30.66 -22.64 33.69
CA LEU A 263 29.86 -23.08 32.55
C LEU A 263 29.05 -21.92 31.96
N CYS A 264 29.48 -21.41 30.80
CA CYS A 264 28.74 -20.40 30.05
C CYS A 264 27.85 -21.07 28.99
N ARG A 265 26.53 -20.89 29.08
CA ARG A 265 25.55 -21.35 28.07
C ARG A 265 24.80 -20.16 27.51
N ASP A 266 24.64 -20.14 26.20
CA ASP A 266 23.70 -19.21 25.56
C ASP A 266 22.35 -19.88 25.37
N GLU A 267 21.38 -19.10 24.91
CA GLU A 267 20.01 -19.56 24.71
C GLU A 267 19.92 -20.78 23.79
N MET A 268 20.82 -20.93 22.80
CA MET A 268 20.82 -22.11 21.92
C MET A 268 21.08 -23.41 22.68
N GLU A 269 22.02 -23.39 23.62
CA GLU A 269 22.37 -24.56 24.42
C GLU A 269 21.45 -24.74 25.64
N GLU A 270 20.96 -23.65 26.23
CA GLU A 270 20.17 -23.69 27.46
C GLU A 270 18.75 -24.26 27.25
N TRP A 271 18.22 -24.17 26.03
CA TRP A 271 16.87 -24.62 25.74
C TRP A 271 16.76 -26.16 25.69
N SER A 272 15.69 -26.67 26.30
CA SER A 272 15.35 -28.09 26.23
C SER A 272 14.89 -28.49 24.82
N ALA A 273 15.00 -29.79 24.51
CA ALA A 273 14.52 -30.33 23.24
C ALA A 273 13.00 -30.10 23.01
N SER A 274 12.22 -30.09 24.09
CA SER A 274 10.79 -29.77 24.05
C SER A 274 10.54 -28.30 23.73
N GLU A 275 11.29 -27.37 24.33
CA GLU A 275 11.15 -25.93 24.05
C GLU A 275 11.57 -25.61 22.62
N ALA A 276 12.67 -26.21 22.14
CA ALA A 276 13.10 -26.09 20.74
C ALA A 276 12.00 -26.58 19.77
N SER A 277 11.33 -27.69 20.10
CA SER A 277 10.24 -28.23 19.28
C SER A 277 9.00 -27.32 19.29
N LEU A 278 8.61 -26.80 20.46
CA LEU A 278 7.52 -25.84 20.60
C LEU A 278 7.80 -24.55 19.82
N PHE A 279 9.05 -24.08 19.84
CA PHE A 279 9.46 -22.90 19.06
C PHE A 279 9.29 -23.11 17.56
N GLU A 280 9.71 -24.25 17.04
CA GLU A 280 9.59 -24.54 15.61
C GLU A 280 8.12 -24.63 15.16
N GLU A 281 7.27 -25.26 15.96
CA GLU A 281 5.82 -25.32 15.71
C GLU A 281 5.20 -23.91 15.74
N ALA A 282 5.57 -23.11 16.74
CA ALA A 282 5.11 -21.73 16.87
C ALA A 282 5.56 -20.85 15.70
N LEU A 283 6.81 -21.01 15.25
CA LEU A 283 7.38 -20.28 14.11
C LEU A 283 6.70 -20.66 12.78
N GLU A 284 6.30 -21.92 12.62
CA GLU A 284 5.53 -22.36 11.47
C GLU A 284 4.10 -21.77 11.47
N LYS A 285 3.47 -21.72 12.64
CA LYS A 285 2.09 -21.22 12.81
C LYS A 285 1.97 -19.69 12.74
N TYR A 286 2.83 -18.97 13.46
CA TYR A 286 2.75 -17.51 13.64
C TYR A 286 3.82 -16.75 12.86
N GLY A 287 4.73 -17.44 12.17
CA GLY A 287 5.83 -16.79 11.47
C GLY A 287 6.80 -16.15 12.44
N LYS A 288 7.07 -14.85 12.29
CA LYS A 288 8.03 -14.09 13.12
C LYS A 288 7.34 -13.18 14.14
N ASP A 289 6.08 -13.46 14.47
CA ASP A 289 5.40 -12.75 15.55
C ASP A 289 5.82 -13.37 16.90
N PHE A 290 6.93 -12.87 17.45
CA PHE A 290 7.48 -13.39 18.69
C PHE A 290 6.60 -13.11 19.91
N ASN A 291 5.67 -12.16 19.84
CA ASN A 291 4.72 -11.93 20.94
C ASN A 291 3.72 -13.07 21.01
N ASP A 292 3.15 -13.48 19.87
CA ASP A 292 2.19 -14.59 19.81
C ASP A 292 2.88 -15.93 20.12
N ILE A 293 4.11 -16.13 19.62
CA ILE A 293 4.93 -17.31 19.96
C ILE A 293 5.14 -17.41 21.48
N ARG A 294 5.52 -16.30 22.13
CA ARG A 294 5.70 -16.25 23.57
C ARG A 294 4.38 -16.53 24.30
N GLN A 295 3.30 -15.88 23.90
CA GLN A 295 2.03 -15.96 24.62
C GLN A 295 1.44 -17.38 24.60
N ASP A 296 1.48 -18.05 23.45
CA ASP A 296 0.77 -19.31 23.25
C ASP A 296 1.64 -20.55 23.42
N PHE A 297 2.94 -20.48 23.10
CA PHE A 297 3.82 -21.65 23.10
C PHE A 297 4.88 -21.62 24.19
N LEU A 298 5.43 -20.44 24.52
CA LEU A 298 6.55 -20.29 25.45
C LEU A 298 6.33 -19.17 26.49
N PRO A 299 5.25 -19.20 27.29
CA PRO A 299 4.90 -18.10 28.19
C PRO A 299 5.89 -17.89 29.34
N TRP A 300 6.70 -18.92 29.67
CA TRP A 300 7.74 -18.86 30.69
C TRP A 300 9.07 -18.29 30.18
N LYS A 301 9.26 -18.14 28.87
CA LYS A 301 10.45 -17.50 28.29
C LYS A 301 10.23 -16.00 28.13
N SER A 302 11.30 -15.23 28.26
CA SER A 302 11.27 -13.79 27.98
C SER A 302 11.28 -13.55 26.47
N LEU A 303 10.71 -12.43 26.04
CA LEU A 303 10.70 -12.08 24.60
C LEU A 303 12.13 -11.94 24.06
N THR A 304 13.04 -11.39 24.87
CA THR A 304 14.45 -11.21 24.51
C THR A 304 15.16 -12.56 24.31
N SER A 305 14.96 -13.52 25.22
CA SER A 305 15.48 -14.89 25.14
C SER A 305 15.00 -15.60 23.86
N ILE A 306 13.71 -15.48 23.52
CA ILE A 306 13.14 -16.06 22.30
C ILE A 306 13.78 -15.46 21.04
N ILE A 307 14.01 -14.14 21.02
CA ILE A 307 14.63 -13.45 19.88
C ILE A 307 16.10 -13.87 19.74
N GLU A 308 16.84 -13.95 20.84
CA GLU A 308 18.23 -14.41 20.85
C GLU A 308 18.33 -15.86 20.34
N TYR A 309 17.49 -16.75 20.89
CA TYR A 309 17.37 -18.13 20.42
C TYR A 309 17.07 -18.20 18.93
N TYR A 310 16.13 -17.41 18.40
CA TYR A 310 15.79 -17.37 16.97
C TYR A 310 17.01 -17.08 16.08
N TYR A 311 17.83 -16.09 16.44
CA TYR A 311 18.99 -15.74 15.62
C TYR A 311 20.09 -16.79 15.66
N MET A 312 20.30 -17.44 16.82
CA MET A 312 21.20 -18.58 16.92
C MET A 312 20.65 -19.79 16.17
N TRP A 313 19.35 -20.07 16.26
CA TRP A 313 18.70 -21.19 15.59
C TRP A 313 18.78 -21.11 14.07
N LYS A 314 18.79 -19.90 13.52
CA LYS A 314 19.01 -19.67 12.07
C LYS A 314 20.38 -20.11 11.55
N THR A 315 21.37 -20.35 12.40
CA THR A 315 22.67 -20.87 11.97
C THR A 315 22.75 -22.39 12.03
N THR A 316 21.70 -23.06 12.52
CA THR A 316 21.67 -24.52 12.62
C THR A 316 21.47 -25.16 11.24
N ASP A 317 22.05 -26.36 11.05
CA ASP A 317 21.86 -27.13 9.83
C ASP A 317 20.38 -27.42 9.55
N ARG A 318 19.59 -27.65 10.61
CA ARG A 318 18.15 -27.89 10.53
C ARG A 318 17.43 -26.71 9.86
N TYR A 319 17.72 -25.48 10.27
CA TYR A 319 17.17 -24.29 9.62
C TYR A 319 17.62 -24.16 8.16
N VAL A 320 18.91 -24.38 7.89
CA VAL A 320 19.45 -24.30 6.53
C VAL A 320 18.78 -25.31 5.61
N GLN A 321 18.59 -26.55 6.07
CA GLN A 321 17.85 -27.59 5.35
C GLN A 321 16.39 -27.18 5.11
N GLN A 322 15.69 -26.70 6.13
CA GLN A 322 14.31 -26.23 5.98
C GLN A 322 14.21 -25.09 4.95
N LYS A 323 15.15 -24.14 4.96
CA LYS A 323 15.21 -23.05 3.99
C LYS A 323 15.49 -23.56 2.57
N ARG A 324 16.38 -24.53 2.40
CA ARG A 324 16.66 -25.18 1.11
C ARG A 324 15.43 -25.91 0.57
N LEU A 325 14.70 -26.63 1.42
CA LEU A 325 13.45 -27.30 1.05
C LEU A 325 12.38 -26.29 0.60
N LYS A 326 12.18 -25.19 1.35
CA LYS A 326 11.26 -24.11 0.97
C LYS A 326 11.67 -23.42 -0.34
N ALA A 327 12.98 -23.25 -0.58
CA ALA A 327 13.48 -22.70 -1.83
C ALA A 327 13.25 -23.65 -3.02
N ALA A 328 13.50 -24.94 -2.84
CA ALA A 328 13.21 -25.95 -3.85
C ALA A 328 11.71 -26.04 -4.18
N GLU A 329 10.85 -25.93 -3.15
CA GLU A 329 9.40 -25.84 -3.35
C GLU A 329 9.01 -24.59 -4.13
N ALA A 330 9.61 -23.43 -3.83
CA ALA A 330 9.38 -22.20 -4.58
C ALA A 330 9.91 -22.27 -6.02
N GLU A 331 11.01 -22.98 -6.27
CA GLU A 331 11.53 -23.24 -7.62
C GLU A 331 10.65 -24.18 -8.42
N SER A 332 9.91 -25.08 -7.76
CA SER A 332 8.93 -25.96 -8.39
C SER A 332 7.67 -25.21 -8.86
N LYS A 333 7.45 -23.97 -8.38
CA LYS A 333 6.33 -23.14 -8.85
C LYS A 333 6.50 -22.78 -10.32
N LEU A 334 5.36 -22.68 -11.01
CA LEU A 334 5.33 -22.41 -12.45
C LEU A 334 5.90 -21.00 -12.73
N LYS A 335 7.02 -20.91 -13.44
CA LYS A 335 7.65 -19.62 -13.80
C LYS A 335 7.14 -19.06 -15.14
N GLN A 336 6.59 -19.93 -15.99
CA GLN A 336 6.11 -19.56 -17.32
C GLN A 336 4.93 -20.43 -17.77
N VAL A 337 4.08 -19.86 -18.64
CA VAL A 337 2.92 -20.54 -19.23
C VAL A 337 2.83 -20.23 -20.72
N TYR A 338 2.48 -21.25 -21.52
CA TYR A 338 2.16 -21.09 -22.94
C TYR A 338 0.64 -21.02 -23.12
N ILE A 339 0.16 -20.01 -23.85
CA ILE A 339 -1.28 -19.80 -24.06
C ILE A 339 -1.57 -19.84 -25.57
N PRO A 340 -2.32 -20.86 -26.05
CA PRO A 340 -2.71 -20.93 -27.45
C PRO A 340 -3.60 -19.77 -27.89
N THR A 341 -3.46 -19.34 -29.16
CA THR A 341 -4.29 -18.29 -29.75
C THR A 341 -5.72 -18.79 -30.01
N TYR A 342 -6.72 -18.18 -29.38
CA TYR A 342 -8.15 -18.50 -29.58
C TYR A 342 -8.77 -17.74 -30.78
N LYS A 343 -9.66 -18.40 -31.54
CA LYS A 343 -10.43 -17.87 -32.71
C LYS A 343 -11.88 -17.47 -32.33
N PRO A 344 -12.65 -16.83 -33.24
CA PRO A 344 -12.60 -15.43 -33.68
C PRO A 344 -13.40 -14.49 -32.74
N ASN A 345 -13.21 -13.18 -32.88
CA ASN A 345 -13.83 -12.15 -32.04
C ASN A 345 -15.33 -12.00 -32.39
N PRO A 346 -16.27 -12.10 -31.41
CA PRO A 346 -17.71 -11.97 -31.68
C PRO A 346 -18.13 -10.59 -32.22
N ASN A 347 -17.29 -9.56 -32.08
CA ASN A 347 -17.56 -8.22 -32.61
C ASN A 347 -17.10 -8.03 -34.07
N GLN A 348 -16.62 -9.10 -34.73
CA GLN A 348 -16.19 -9.05 -36.12
C GLN A 348 -17.40 -9.00 -37.07
N ILE A 349 -17.48 -7.97 -37.92
CA ILE A 349 -18.56 -7.82 -38.91
C ILE A 349 -18.18 -8.65 -40.15
N SER A 350 -18.97 -9.68 -40.46
CA SER A 350 -18.77 -10.53 -41.64
C SER A 350 -19.06 -9.74 -42.93
N THR A 351 -18.06 -9.59 -43.79
CA THR A 351 -18.26 -9.12 -45.17
C THR A 351 -18.62 -10.31 -46.06
N SER A 352 -19.90 -10.68 -46.15
CA SER A 352 -20.35 -11.56 -47.22
C SER A 352 -20.47 -10.75 -48.51
N ASN A 353 -19.62 -11.04 -49.49
CA ASN A 353 -19.76 -10.55 -50.86
C ASN A 353 -21.09 -11.06 -51.45
N GLY A 354 -22.11 -10.20 -51.52
CA GLY A 354 -23.29 -10.46 -52.32
C GLY A 354 -22.94 -10.45 -53.81
N LYS A 355 -23.07 -11.60 -54.49
CA LYS A 355 -23.17 -11.66 -55.95
C LYS A 355 -24.47 -10.95 -56.39
N PRO A 356 -24.49 -10.26 -57.56
CA PRO A 356 -25.70 -9.64 -58.08
C PRO A 356 -26.64 -10.73 -58.59
N GLY A 357 -27.68 -11.04 -57.82
CA GLY A 357 -28.80 -11.86 -58.27
C GLY A 357 -29.76 -10.99 -59.09
N ALA A 358 -29.90 -11.32 -60.37
CA ALA A 358 -30.84 -10.67 -61.28
C ALA A 358 -32.28 -10.74 -60.74
N VAL A 359 -32.93 -9.58 -60.65
CA VAL A 359 -34.39 -9.46 -60.47
C VAL A 359 -35.00 -9.04 -61.81
N ASN A 360 -35.76 -9.94 -62.42
CA ASN A 360 -36.73 -9.61 -63.47
C ASN A 360 -38.01 -9.07 -62.81
N GLY A 361 -38.56 -8.02 -63.41
CA GLY A 361 -39.41 -7.04 -62.73
C GLY A 361 -40.93 -7.26 -62.76
N ALA A 362 -41.63 -6.37 -62.04
CA ALA A 362 -42.90 -5.75 -62.44
C ALA A 362 -43.22 -4.54 -61.52
N VAL A 363 -43.14 -3.35 -62.14
CA VAL A 363 -43.77 -2.04 -61.93
C VAL A 363 -44.54 -1.75 -60.62
N GLY A 364 -44.15 -0.64 -59.96
CA GLY A 364 -44.96 0.11 -58.99
C GLY A 364 -44.16 1.16 -58.19
N THR A 365 -44.09 2.40 -58.70
CA THR A 365 -43.60 3.65 -58.06
C THR A 365 -44.36 3.94 -56.74
N THR A 366 -43.85 4.54 -55.64
CA THR A 366 -42.91 5.66 -55.39
C THR A 366 -42.46 5.69 -53.91
N PHE A 367 -41.30 6.31 -53.66
CA PHE A 367 -40.73 6.86 -52.40
C PHE A 367 -39.73 6.00 -51.56
N GLN A 368 -38.50 6.52 -51.58
CA GLN A 368 -37.32 6.24 -50.74
C GLN A 368 -37.59 6.53 -49.23
N PRO A 369 -36.82 5.96 -48.29
CA PRO A 369 -35.41 6.33 -48.12
C PRO A 369 -34.41 5.17 -48.06
N GLN A 370 -33.17 5.57 -48.27
CA GLN A 370 -31.96 4.79 -48.46
C GLN A 370 -31.69 3.73 -47.39
N ASN A 371 -31.10 2.62 -47.85
CA ASN A 371 -30.44 1.61 -47.03
C ASN A 371 -29.04 2.16 -46.63
N PRO A 372 -28.75 2.53 -45.36
CA PRO A 372 -27.53 3.26 -45.00
C PRO A 372 -26.32 2.36 -44.63
N LEU A 373 -26.37 1.07 -45.00
CA LEU A 373 -25.44 0.05 -44.48
C LEU A 373 -24.06 -0.02 -45.19
N LEU A 374 -23.81 0.80 -46.21
CA LEU A 374 -22.57 0.82 -46.99
C LEU A 374 -21.98 2.24 -47.04
N GLY A 375 -21.25 2.66 -46.00
CA GLY A 375 -20.48 3.92 -46.11
C GLY A 375 -19.97 4.58 -44.84
N ARG A 376 -20.37 4.17 -43.62
CA ARG A 376 -19.96 4.90 -42.40
C ARG A 376 -18.44 4.82 -42.19
N ALA A 377 -17.75 5.95 -42.09
CA ALA A 377 -16.32 5.95 -41.83
C ALA A 377 -15.98 5.36 -40.45
N CYS A 378 -14.73 4.99 -40.21
CA CYS A 378 -14.29 4.59 -38.88
C CYS A 378 -14.46 5.75 -37.88
N GLU A 379 -15.08 5.50 -36.71
CA GLU A 379 -15.29 6.57 -35.71
C GLU A 379 -14.00 7.20 -35.18
N SER A 380 -12.86 6.50 -35.28
CA SER A 380 -11.60 6.97 -34.72
C SER A 380 -10.67 7.62 -35.73
N CYS A 381 -10.65 7.18 -36.99
CA CYS A 381 -9.71 7.69 -37.99
C CYS A 381 -10.39 8.17 -39.27
N TYR A 382 -11.72 8.10 -39.33
CA TYR A 382 -12.54 8.46 -40.48
C TYR A 382 -12.16 7.76 -41.80
N ALA A 383 -11.39 6.66 -41.73
CA ALA A 383 -11.13 5.82 -42.89
C ALA A 383 -12.41 5.14 -43.35
N THR A 384 -12.65 5.10 -44.66
CA THR A 384 -13.78 4.43 -45.29
C THR A 384 -13.46 3.01 -45.76
N GLN A 385 -12.18 2.62 -45.73
CA GLN A 385 -11.68 1.33 -46.15
C GLN A 385 -10.97 0.62 -44.99
N SER A 386 -11.22 -0.69 -44.85
CA SER A 386 -10.55 -1.56 -43.88
C SER A 386 -10.68 -3.00 -44.35
N HIS A 387 -9.64 -3.81 -44.14
CA HIS A 387 -9.69 -5.26 -44.41
C HIS A 387 -10.67 -5.99 -43.48
N GLN A 388 -10.95 -5.41 -42.31
CA GLN A 388 -11.91 -5.95 -41.35
C GLN A 388 -12.59 -4.81 -40.58
N TRP A 389 -13.88 -4.96 -40.33
CA TRP A 389 -14.67 -4.04 -39.52
C TRP A 389 -15.13 -4.69 -38.22
N TYR A 390 -15.20 -3.89 -37.17
CA TYR A 390 -15.69 -4.31 -35.85
C TYR A 390 -16.80 -3.40 -35.38
N SER A 391 -17.85 -3.98 -34.80
CA SER A 391 -18.91 -3.23 -34.14
C SER A 391 -18.40 -2.65 -32.83
N TRP A 392 -18.74 -1.38 -32.56
CA TRP A 392 -18.30 -0.66 -31.37
C TRP A 392 -19.46 0.12 -30.77
N GLY A 393 -19.58 0.12 -29.45
CA GLY A 393 -20.64 0.82 -28.73
C GLY A 393 -22.01 0.10 -28.75
N PRO A 394 -23.07 0.78 -28.27
CA PRO A 394 -24.41 0.21 -28.19
C PRO A 394 -24.96 -0.24 -29.56
N PRO A 395 -25.67 -1.37 -29.67
CA PRO A 395 -26.17 -1.90 -30.95
C PRO A 395 -27.04 -0.92 -31.74
N ASN A 396 -27.75 -0.03 -31.05
CA ASN A 396 -28.62 0.99 -31.63
C ASN A 396 -27.87 2.15 -32.32
N MET A 397 -26.59 2.36 -32.02
CA MET A 397 -25.78 3.43 -32.63
C MET A 397 -25.01 2.97 -33.87
N GLN A 398 -24.87 1.65 -34.08
CA GLN A 398 -24.20 1.04 -35.23
C GLN A 398 -22.79 1.62 -35.52
N CYS A 399 -22.08 2.08 -34.49
CA CYS A 399 -20.73 2.60 -34.66
C CYS A 399 -19.76 1.48 -35.02
N ARG A 400 -18.76 1.78 -35.85
CA ARG A 400 -17.77 0.80 -36.30
C ARG A 400 -16.34 1.32 -36.29
N LEU A 401 -15.40 0.43 -36.03
CA LEU A 401 -13.98 0.70 -36.08
C LEU A 401 -13.31 -0.15 -37.17
N CYS A 402 -12.34 0.43 -37.88
CA CYS A 402 -11.43 -0.32 -38.71
C CYS A 402 -10.53 -1.21 -37.84
N ALA A 403 -9.84 -2.19 -38.43
CA ALA A 403 -9.08 -3.17 -37.67
C ALA A 403 -7.98 -2.56 -36.77
N THR A 404 -7.28 -1.54 -37.27
CA THR A 404 -6.23 -0.85 -36.53
C THR A 404 -6.79 -0.05 -35.35
N CYS A 405 -7.91 0.65 -35.54
CA CYS A 405 -8.56 1.41 -34.47
C CYS A 405 -9.26 0.51 -33.45
N TRP A 406 -9.77 -0.65 -33.88
CA TRP A 406 -10.29 -1.67 -32.98
C TRP A 406 -9.20 -2.19 -32.06
N LEU A 407 -8.04 -2.57 -32.60
CA LEU A 407 -6.91 -3.04 -31.82
C LEU A 407 -6.38 -1.95 -30.87
N TYR A 408 -6.28 -0.71 -31.36
CA TYR A 408 -5.92 0.44 -30.54
C TYR A 408 -6.90 0.61 -29.37
N TRP A 409 -8.21 0.62 -29.64
CA TRP A 409 -9.23 0.74 -28.59
C TRP A 409 -9.15 -0.43 -27.60
N LYS A 410 -8.92 -1.67 -28.07
CA LYS A 410 -8.73 -2.83 -27.18
C LYS A 410 -7.52 -2.67 -26.27
N LYS A 411 -6.39 -2.16 -26.77
CA LYS A 411 -5.14 -2.03 -26.00
C LYS A 411 -5.09 -0.79 -25.10
N TYR A 412 -5.63 0.33 -25.55
CA TYR A 412 -5.48 1.64 -24.89
C TYR A 412 -6.78 2.15 -24.25
N GLY A 413 -7.93 1.57 -24.60
CA GLY A 413 -9.21 1.88 -23.95
C GLY A 413 -9.90 3.17 -24.41
N GLY A 414 -9.36 3.86 -25.41
CA GLY A 414 -9.89 5.08 -26.02
C GLY A 414 -9.71 5.10 -27.54
N LEU A 415 -10.31 6.08 -28.22
CA LEU A 415 -10.16 6.28 -29.67
C LEU A 415 -8.88 7.07 -29.98
N LYS A 416 -8.22 6.78 -31.10
CA LYS A 416 -6.93 7.37 -31.47
C LYS A 416 -6.98 8.88 -31.72
N MET A 417 -8.16 9.38 -32.10
CA MET A 417 -8.45 10.81 -32.29
C MET A 417 -9.56 11.23 -31.31
N PRO A 418 -9.58 12.50 -30.86
CA PRO A 418 -10.68 13.04 -30.07
C PRO A 418 -12.00 13.03 -30.86
N THR A 419 -13.10 12.72 -30.19
CA THR A 419 -14.46 12.84 -30.77
C THR A 419 -14.93 14.29 -30.67
N GLN A 420 -15.47 14.87 -31.75
CA GLN A 420 -15.88 16.29 -31.87
C GLN A 420 -16.82 16.79 -30.75
N SER A 421 -17.45 15.91 -29.96
CA SER A 421 -18.34 16.28 -28.86
C SER A 421 -17.64 16.74 -27.56
N GLU A 422 -16.32 16.57 -27.42
CA GLU A 422 -15.60 17.01 -26.21
C GLU A 422 -15.04 18.45 -26.28
N GLU A 423 -14.89 19.03 -27.47
CA GLU A 423 -14.33 20.38 -27.66
C GLU A 423 -15.27 21.51 -27.20
N GLU A 424 -16.59 21.28 -27.17
CA GLU A 424 -17.56 22.33 -26.85
C GLU A 424 -17.61 22.72 -25.36
N LYS A 425 -16.83 22.06 -24.49
CA LYS A 425 -16.82 22.29 -23.04
C LYS A 425 -15.66 23.13 -22.50
N LEU A 426 -14.70 23.53 -23.35
CA LEU A 426 -13.43 24.12 -22.88
C LEU A 426 -13.04 25.48 -23.50
N SER A 427 -13.98 26.20 -24.11
CA SER A 427 -13.71 27.57 -24.59
C SER A 427 -14.37 28.63 -23.68
N PRO A 428 -13.62 29.56 -23.06
CA PRO A 428 -14.20 30.74 -22.42
C PRO A 428 -14.29 31.88 -23.45
N SER A 429 -15.50 32.24 -23.90
CA SER A 429 -15.72 33.46 -24.67
C SER A 429 -16.07 34.66 -23.77
N PRO A 430 -15.63 35.89 -24.12
CA PRO A 430 -15.82 37.09 -23.29
C PRO A 430 -17.25 37.66 -23.45
N PRO A 431 -17.74 38.48 -22.49
CA PRO A 431 -19.15 38.87 -22.44
C PRO A 431 -19.44 40.04 -23.37
N ALA A 432 -20.47 39.91 -24.20
CA ALA A 432 -21.10 41.04 -24.88
C ALA A 432 -22.62 40.87 -24.85
N GLU A 433 -23.22 41.73 -24.02
CA GLU A 433 -24.54 42.37 -24.06
C GLU A 433 -25.76 41.64 -24.66
N ASP A 434 -26.77 41.48 -23.79
CA ASP A 434 -28.18 41.16 -24.04
C ASP A 434 -28.86 42.31 -24.84
N PRO A 435 -29.88 42.06 -25.69
CA PRO A 435 -31.24 42.11 -25.11
C PRO A 435 -32.28 41.16 -25.75
N ARG A 436 -32.96 40.43 -24.84
CA ARG A 436 -34.43 40.25 -24.73
C ARG A 436 -35.21 39.71 -25.95
N VAL A 437 -35.68 38.46 -25.87
CA VAL A 437 -37.08 38.08 -26.21
C VAL A 437 -37.60 36.99 -25.23
N ARG A 438 -38.88 37.14 -24.90
CA ARG A 438 -39.71 36.52 -23.85
C ARG A 438 -40.14 35.05 -24.10
N SER A 439 -40.36 34.34 -22.98
CA SER A 439 -41.40 33.30 -22.73
C SER A 439 -41.27 31.93 -23.46
N HIS A 440 -41.59 30.76 -22.90
CA HIS A 440 -42.65 30.33 -21.98
C HIS A 440 -42.25 29.08 -21.19
N VAL A 441 -42.83 28.93 -20.00
CA VAL A 441 -42.81 27.72 -19.15
C VAL A 441 -43.59 26.57 -19.79
N SER A 442 -43.10 25.33 -19.71
CA SER A 442 -43.99 24.19 -19.45
C SER A 442 -43.27 23.02 -18.76
N ARG A 443 -43.71 22.73 -17.54
CA ARG A 443 -43.55 21.43 -16.87
C ARG A 443 -44.53 20.45 -17.50
N GLN A 444 -44.10 19.24 -17.82
CA GLN A 444 -44.95 18.06 -17.65
C GLN A 444 -44.10 16.86 -17.26
N ALA A 445 -44.50 16.27 -16.13
CA ALA A 445 -44.03 15.02 -15.60
C ALA A 445 -44.75 13.86 -16.30
N MET A 446 -44.09 12.72 -16.45
CA MET A 446 -44.74 11.42 -16.44
C MET A 446 -43.92 10.42 -15.63
N GLN A 447 -44.64 9.74 -14.73
CA GLN A 447 -44.17 8.76 -13.77
C GLN A 447 -44.01 7.39 -14.44
N GLY A 448 -43.03 6.60 -13.98
CA GLY A 448 -42.90 5.17 -14.28
C GLY A 448 -42.31 4.44 -13.08
N MET A 449 -43.00 3.40 -12.63
CA MET A 449 -42.86 2.69 -11.35
C MET A 449 -41.55 1.92 -11.16
N PRO A 450 -41.12 1.64 -9.89
CA PRO A 450 -39.94 0.83 -9.61
C PRO A 450 -40.24 -0.68 -9.66
N VAL A 451 -39.42 -1.41 -10.43
CA VAL A 451 -39.40 -2.88 -10.46
C VAL A 451 -38.73 -3.40 -9.20
N ARG A 452 -39.45 -4.26 -8.45
CA ARG A 452 -38.93 -5.08 -7.35
C ARG A 452 -38.08 -6.22 -7.91
N ASN A 453 -36.79 -6.27 -7.56
CA ASN A 453 -36.02 -7.51 -7.56
C ASN A 453 -35.60 -7.87 -6.13
N THR A 454 -36.13 -8.98 -5.65
CA THR A 454 -35.77 -9.67 -4.41
C THR A 454 -34.67 -10.71 -4.69
N GLY A 455 -33.58 -10.71 -3.93
CA GLY A 455 -32.59 -11.81 -3.96
C GLY A 455 -31.21 -11.53 -3.32
N SER A 456 -31.12 -11.67 -1.99
CA SER A 456 -29.94 -11.95 -1.14
C SER A 456 -28.77 -10.95 -0.95
N PRO A 457 -28.10 -10.96 0.24
CA PRO A 457 -27.61 -9.75 0.89
C PRO A 457 -26.14 -9.47 0.59
N LYS A 458 -25.85 -8.31 0.00
CA LYS A 458 -24.52 -7.70 0.06
C LYS A 458 -24.56 -6.58 1.09
N SER A 459 -23.63 -6.61 2.02
CA SER A 459 -23.33 -5.56 3.00
C SER A 459 -23.06 -4.24 2.27
N ALA A 460 -24.12 -3.49 2.00
CA ALA A 460 -24.02 -2.14 1.50
C ALA A 460 -23.42 -1.27 2.62
N VAL A 461 -22.11 -1.03 2.53
CA VAL A 461 -21.47 0.08 3.22
C VAL A 461 -22.22 1.33 2.77
N LYS A 462 -23.07 1.89 3.64
CA LYS A 462 -23.83 3.11 3.37
C LYS A 462 -22.83 4.22 3.03
N THR A 463 -22.64 4.48 1.74
CA THR A 463 -22.04 5.72 1.25
C THR A 463 -22.79 6.87 1.91
N ARG A 464 -22.09 7.68 2.70
CA ARG A 464 -22.65 8.90 3.30
C ARG A 464 -23.28 9.72 2.17
N GLN A 465 -24.57 10.01 2.26
CA GLN A 465 -25.23 10.90 1.32
C GLN A 465 -24.59 12.29 1.41
N ALA A 466 -24.09 12.79 0.28
CA ALA A 466 -23.67 14.19 0.19
C ALA A 466 -24.93 15.07 0.17
N PHE A 467 -24.93 16.13 0.97
CA PHE A 467 -25.99 17.13 0.98
C PHE A 467 -25.38 18.54 1.14
N PHE A 468 -26.06 19.52 0.57
CA PHE A 468 -25.75 20.94 0.75
C PHE A 468 -26.83 21.58 1.62
N LEU A 469 -26.42 22.31 2.65
CA LEU A 469 -27.34 23.01 3.55
C LEU A 469 -27.07 24.51 3.52
N HIS A 470 -27.98 25.27 2.93
CA HIS A 470 -28.03 26.72 3.05
C HIS A 470 -29.20 27.14 3.94
N THR A 471 -28.92 27.57 5.17
CA THR A 471 -29.97 27.92 6.13
C THR A 471 -30.63 29.26 5.77
N THR A 472 -31.96 29.28 5.67
CA THR A 472 -32.74 30.49 5.39
C THR A 472 -32.69 31.48 6.57
N CYS A 473 -32.96 32.76 6.29
CA CYS A 473 -33.05 33.79 7.32
C CYS A 473 -34.13 33.47 8.35
N PHE A 474 -35.28 32.93 7.91
CA PHE A 474 -36.36 32.45 8.77
C PHE A 474 -35.85 31.41 9.79
N THR A 475 -35.11 30.39 9.35
CA THR A 475 -34.54 29.38 10.26
C THR A 475 -33.50 30.00 11.22
N LYS A 476 -32.76 31.03 10.80
CA LYS A 476 -31.84 31.76 11.69
C LYS A 476 -32.62 32.50 12.79
N PHE A 477 -33.70 33.20 12.45
CA PHE A 477 -34.56 33.89 13.42
C PHE A 477 -35.29 32.92 14.35
N ALA A 478 -35.82 31.82 13.84
CA ALA A 478 -36.51 30.81 14.65
C ALA A 478 -35.66 30.25 15.79
N ARG A 479 -34.35 30.07 15.56
CA ARG A 479 -33.41 29.64 16.62
C ARG A 479 -33.24 30.65 17.75
N GLN A 480 -33.45 31.94 17.46
CA GLN A 480 -33.35 33.01 18.43
C GLN A 480 -34.66 33.22 19.20
N VAL A 481 -35.80 33.16 18.51
CA VAL A 481 -37.14 33.30 19.12
C VAL A 481 -37.43 32.11 20.04
N CYS A 482 -37.22 30.89 19.56
CA CYS A 482 -37.52 29.65 20.30
C CYS A 482 -36.34 29.16 21.17
N LYS A 483 -35.52 30.08 21.71
CA LYS A 483 -34.26 29.77 22.41
C LYS A 483 -34.45 28.84 23.62
N ASN A 484 -35.58 28.98 24.32
CA ASN A 484 -35.90 28.20 25.52
C ASN A 484 -36.32 26.76 25.18
N SER A 485 -37.05 26.56 24.08
CA SER A 485 -37.48 25.23 23.62
C SER A 485 -36.38 24.50 22.87
N LEU A 486 -35.59 25.20 22.04
CA LEU A 486 -34.48 24.62 21.29
C LEU A 486 -33.26 24.29 22.17
N ARG A 487 -33.06 25.03 23.28
CA ARG A 487 -31.95 24.86 24.22
C ARG A 487 -30.60 24.70 23.51
N LEU A 488 -30.23 25.67 22.67
CA LEU A 488 -29.07 25.62 21.76
C LEU A 488 -27.77 25.08 22.39
N ARG A 489 -27.45 25.46 23.63
CA ARG A 489 -26.24 24.97 24.34
C ARG A 489 -26.28 23.47 24.63
N GLN A 490 -27.45 22.89 24.83
CA GLN A 490 -27.63 21.46 25.05
C GLN A 490 -27.60 20.72 23.70
N ALA A 491 -28.32 21.22 22.70
CA ALA A 491 -28.35 20.65 21.35
C ALA A 491 -26.96 20.62 20.69
N ALA A 492 -26.15 21.67 20.85
CA ALA A 492 -24.79 21.73 20.31
C ALA A 492 -23.85 20.66 20.89
N ARG A 493 -24.12 20.17 22.12
CA ARG A 493 -23.34 19.11 22.78
C ARG A 493 -23.96 17.72 22.60
N ARG A 494 -25.08 17.62 21.88
CA ARG A 494 -25.83 16.37 21.65
C ARG A 494 -26.23 16.24 20.16
N PRO A 495 -25.27 16.09 19.24
CA PRO A 495 -25.52 16.14 17.79
C PRO A 495 -26.39 14.99 17.27
N PHE A 496 -26.49 13.89 18.01
CA PHE A 496 -27.28 12.71 17.62
C PHE A 496 -28.68 12.67 18.25
N VAL A 497 -29.05 13.67 19.07
CA VAL A 497 -30.39 13.74 19.65
C VAL A 497 -31.30 14.52 18.71
N PRO A 498 -32.42 13.94 18.24
CA PRO A 498 -33.33 14.62 17.31
C PRO A 498 -33.96 15.83 17.98
N ILE A 499 -33.98 16.95 17.26
CA ILE A 499 -34.63 18.19 17.68
C ILE A 499 -36.08 18.15 17.20
N ASN A 500 -37.03 18.44 18.08
CA ASN A 500 -38.44 18.51 17.72
C ASN A 500 -38.73 19.78 16.89
N TYR A 501 -38.51 19.70 15.58
CA TYR A 501 -38.69 20.84 14.67
C TYR A 501 -40.15 21.30 14.56
N ALA A 502 -41.12 20.41 14.79
CA ALA A 502 -42.54 20.73 14.73
C ALA A 502 -42.94 21.67 15.88
N ALA A 503 -42.48 21.39 17.10
CA ALA A 503 -42.69 22.26 18.24
C ALA A 503 -42.07 23.65 18.04
N ILE A 504 -40.85 23.72 17.48
CA ILE A 504 -40.17 24.98 17.17
C ILE A 504 -40.94 25.78 16.11
N ARG A 505 -41.46 25.10 15.08
CA ARG A 505 -42.25 25.76 14.03
C ARG A 505 -43.56 26.32 14.58
N ALA A 506 -44.24 25.59 15.46
CA ALA A 506 -45.47 26.02 16.10
C ALA A 506 -45.23 27.22 17.05
N GLU A 507 -44.22 27.14 17.92
CA GLU A 507 -43.85 28.25 18.82
C GLU A 507 -43.41 29.50 18.04
N TYR A 508 -42.68 29.33 16.94
CA TYR A 508 -42.30 30.46 16.11
C TYR A 508 -43.53 31.12 15.47
N ALA A 509 -44.47 30.33 14.93
CA ALA A 509 -45.69 30.87 14.32
C ALA A 509 -46.52 31.68 15.33
N ASP A 510 -46.55 31.26 16.58
CA ASP A 510 -47.26 31.92 17.68
C ASP A 510 -46.54 33.21 18.14
N ARG A 511 -45.21 33.19 18.24
CA ARG A 511 -44.41 34.26 18.87
C ARG A 511 -43.73 35.23 17.90
N HIS A 512 -43.80 34.99 16.59
CA HIS A 512 -43.09 35.82 15.61
C HIS A 512 -43.66 37.23 15.48
N ALA A 513 -44.93 37.44 15.82
CA ALA A 513 -45.55 38.77 15.80
C ALA A 513 -44.96 39.72 16.87
N ASP A 514 -44.64 39.19 18.06
CA ASP A 514 -44.19 39.96 19.23
C ASP A 514 -42.75 40.51 19.13
N LEU A 515 -41.98 40.07 18.13
CA LEU A 515 -40.57 40.44 17.95
C LEU A 515 -40.32 41.22 16.66
N SER A 516 -41.38 41.70 16.00
CA SER A 516 -41.34 42.48 14.74
C SER A 516 -40.84 43.93 14.89
N GLY A 517 -39.95 44.19 15.86
CA GLY A 517 -39.29 45.47 16.07
C GLY A 517 -37.83 45.31 16.49
N SER A 518 -36.92 45.71 15.59
CA SER A 518 -35.46 45.88 15.78
C SER A 518 -34.58 44.62 15.79
N PRO A 519 -33.45 44.61 15.03
CA PRO A 519 -32.49 43.52 15.08
C PRO A 519 -31.80 43.53 16.44
N LEU A 520 -32.12 42.55 17.29
CA LEU A 520 -31.40 42.30 18.54
C LEU A 520 -29.92 42.05 18.22
N LYS A 521 -29.10 43.11 18.28
CA LYS A 521 -27.64 43.05 18.28
C LYS A 521 -27.19 42.36 19.57
N GLY A 522 -27.28 41.04 19.60
CA GLY A 522 -26.63 40.22 20.61
C GLY A 522 -25.12 40.26 20.38
N LYS A 523 -24.46 41.37 20.73
CA LYS A 523 -23.01 41.41 20.86
C LYS A 523 -22.64 40.53 22.05
N SER A 524 -22.44 39.24 21.82
CA SER A 524 -21.65 38.44 22.75
C SER A 524 -20.22 38.93 22.61
N THR A 525 -19.82 39.87 23.46
CA THR A 525 -18.41 40.24 23.62
C THR A 525 -17.68 39.00 24.12
N ARG A 526 -16.92 38.36 23.22
CA ARG A 526 -16.00 37.29 23.63
C ARG A 526 -14.99 37.93 24.59
N LYS A 527 -14.78 37.31 25.75
CA LYS A 527 -13.73 37.76 26.66
C LYS A 527 -12.37 37.62 25.95
N PRO A 528 -11.46 38.59 26.09
CA PRO A 528 -10.13 38.50 25.50
C PRO A 528 -9.37 37.33 26.13
N LEU A 529 -8.45 36.74 25.37
CA LEU A 529 -7.68 35.57 25.78
C LEU A 529 -6.93 35.79 27.11
N ALA A 530 -6.39 36.99 27.32
CA ALA A 530 -5.72 37.37 28.57
C ALA A 530 -6.60 37.17 29.81
N CYS A 531 -7.91 37.46 29.71
CA CYS A 531 -8.85 37.28 30.82
C CYS A 531 -9.16 35.80 31.07
N ILE A 532 -9.06 34.95 30.05
CA ILE A 532 -9.22 33.49 30.16
C ILE A 532 -7.96 32.88 30.79
N ILE A 533 -6.78 33.33 30.39
CA ILE A 533 -5.49 32.87 30.95
C ILE A 533 -5.42 33.21 32.43
N GLY A 534 -5.67 34.47 32.82
CA GLY A 534 -5.69 34.85 34.23
C GLY A 534 -6.73 34.06 35.06
N TYR A 535 -7.88 33.72 34.48
CA TYR A 535 -8.85 32.85 35.16
C TYR A 535 -8.32 31.43 35.39
N LEU A 536 -7.62 30.84 34.41
CA LEU A 536 -7.06 29.50 34.51
C LEU A 536 -5.86 29.43 35.48
N GLU A 537 -5.08 30.51 35.58
CA GLU A 537 -3.98 30.63 36.55
C GLU A 537 -4.50 30.70 38.00
N ILE A 538 -5.60 31.40 38.23
CA ILE A 538 -6.25 31.50 39.56
C ILE A 538 -7.01 30.20 39.90
N HIS A 539 -7.41 29.41 38.90
CA HIS A 539 -8.16 28.16 39.06
C HIS A 539 -7.41 26.97 38.45
N PRO A 540 -6.23 26.61 38.99
CA PRO A 540 -5.45 25.50 38.47
C PRO A 540 -6.21 24.18 38.64
N SER A 541 -6.12 23.31 37.63
CA SER A 541 -6.77 22.00 37.65
C SER A 541 -6.22 21.13 38.78
N LYS A 542 -7.05 20.81 39.78
CA LYS A 542 -6.76 19.72 40.71
C LYS A 542 -6.89 18.40 39.96
N LYS A 543 -5.76 17.78 39.60
CA LYS A 543 -5.75 16.42 39.05
C LYS A 543 -6.41 15.47 40.06
N PRO A 544 -7.41 14.66 39.69
CA PRO A 544 -7.91 13.62 40.58
C PRO A 544 -6.82 12.55 40.74
N ASN A 545 -6.51 12.18 41.99
CA ASN A 545 -5.66 11.05 42.33
C ASN A 545 -6.33 9.77 41.80
N VAL A 546 -5.79 9.20 40.73
CA VAL A 546 -6.20 7.88 40.24
C VAL A 546 -5.47 6.84 41.08
N ILE A 547 -6.11 6.38 42.16
CA ILE A 547 -5.71 5.16 42.86
C ILE A 547 -6.03 3.99 41.93
N ARG A 548 -4.99 3.33 41.44
CA ARG A 548 -5.09 2.16 40.56
C ARG A 548 -5.29 0.92 41.42
N SER A 549 -6.54 0.53 41.65
CA SER A 549 -6.86 -0.74 42.32
C SER A 549 -6.57 -1.94 41.41
N THR A 550 -5.93 -2.97 41.97
CA THR A 550 -5.60 -4.26 41.36
C THR A 550 -6.85 -5.09 41.00
N PRO A 551 -6.86 -5.88 39.92
CA PRO A 551 -8.02 -6.69 39.57
C PRO A 551 -8.00 -8.07 40.27
N SER A 552 -9.06 -8.38 41.02
CA SER A 552 -9.37 -9.73 41.51
C SER A 552 -10.30 -10.48 40.54
N LEU A 553 -10.15 -11.81 40.54
CA LEU A 553 -10.82 -12.84 39.73
C LEU A 553 -12.38 -12.81 39.75
N GLN A 554 -12.97 -13.06 38.56
CA GLN A 554 -14.13 -13.94 38.24
C GLN A 554 -15.55 -13.54 38.77
N THR A 555 -16.70 -13.59 38.05
CA THR A 555 -17.20 -14.25 36.80
C THR A 555 -18.44 -13.46 36.21
N PRO A 556 -19.31 -13.94 35.29
CA PRO A 556 -19.44 -13.36 33.94
C PRO A 556 -20.81 -12.69 33.67
N THR A 557 -20.83 -11.64 32.85
CA THR A 557 -22.06 -11.22 32.16
C THR A 557 -21.83 -11.02 30.67
N THR A 558 -22.79 -11.54 29.91
CA THR A 558 -22.87 -11.77 28.47
C THR A 558 -22.57 -10.51 27.64
N LYS A 559 -21.54 -10.58 26.78
CA LYS A 559 -21.31 -9.59 25.72
C LYS A 559 -21.44 -10.21 24.33
N ARG A 560 -22.36 -9.61 23.60
CA ARG A 560 -22.63 -9.72 22.16
C ARG A 560 -21.35 -9.40 21.39
N MET A 561 -20.92 -10.35 20.55
CA MET A 561 -19.78 -10.22 19.64
C MET A 561 -19.98 -9.06 18.66
N LEU A 562 -19.06 -8.09 18.68
CA LEU A 562 -18.84 -7.13 17.62
C LEU A 562 -17.34 -7.19 17.30
N THR A 563 -17.03 -7.56 16.06
CA THR A 563 -15.69 -7.72 15.52
C THR A 563 -14.98 -6.36 15.44
N THR A 564 -13.81 -6.28 16.08
CA THR A 564 -12.86 -5.18 15.97
C THR A 564 -12.14 -5.24 14.62
N PRO A 565 -11.98 -4.11 13.90
CA PRO A 565 -11.14 -4.06 12.70
C PRO A 565 -9.66 -3.95 13.11
N ASN A 566 -8.86 -4.90 12.64
CA ASN A 566 -7.40 -4.87 12.72
C ASN A 566 -6.84 -3.67 11.94
N HIS A 567 -6.36 -2.65 12.66
CA HIS A 567 -5.44 -1.67 12.12
C HIS A 567 -4.01 -2.16 12.37
N THR A 568 -3.49 -3.04 11.51
CA THR A 568 -2.06 -3.24 11.35
C THR A 568 -1.55 -2.26 10.30
N SER A 569 -0.90 -1.20 10.77
CA SER A 569 -0.08 -0.31 9.96
C SER A 569 1.11 -1.09 9.39
N LEU A 570 0.97 -1.59 8.16
CA LEU A 570 2.09 -2.17 7.40
C LEU A 570 2.89 -1.04 6.74
N SER A 571 3.86 -0.48 7.47
CA SER A 571 4.98 0.23 6.86
C SER A 571 5.98 -0.81 6.33
N ILE A 572 5.80 -1.25 5.09
CA ILE A 572 6.78 -2.08 4.38
C ILE A 572 7.27 -1.28 3.19
N LEU A 573 8.33 -0.51 3.43
CA LEU A 573 9.25 -0.07 2.39
C LEU A 573 9.71 -1.33 1.63
N GLY A 574 9.37 -1.40 0.35
CA GLY A 574 9.85 -2.45 -0.53
C GLY A 574 11.37 -2.44 -0.52
N LYS A 575 11.98 -3.55 -0.09
CA LYS A 575 13.41 -3.78 -0.23
C LYS A 575 13.74 -3.74 -1.72
N ARG A 576 14.50 -2.73 -2.14
CA ARG A 576 15.22 -2.73 -3.41
C ARG A 576 16.16 -3.93 -3.39
N ASN A 577 16.01 -4.85 -4.34
CA ASN A 577 17.01 -5.88 -4.61
C ASN A 577 18.23 -5.18 -5.21
N TYR A 578 19.30 -5.06 -4.42
CA TYR A 578 20.64 -4.85 -4.95
C TYR A 578 21.08 -6.18 -5.58
N SER A 579 21.30 -6.18 -6.88
CA SER A 579 21.95 -7.28 -7.59
C SER A 579 23.42 -7.35 -7.14
N HIS A 580 23.75 -8.35 -6.33
CA HIS A 580 25.14 -8.74 -6.10
C HIS A 580 25.67 -9.43 -7.36
N HIS A 581 26.51 -8.73 -8.11
CA HIS A 581 27.50 -9.37 -8.97
C HIS A 581 28.61 -9.91 -8.06
N ASN A 582 28.61 -11.22 -7.80
CA ASN A 582 29.80 -11.91 -7.31
C ASN A 582 30.67 -12.25 -8.54
N GLY A 583 31.65 -11.40 -8.83
CA GLY A 583 32.81 -11.77 -9.63
C GLY A 583 33.80 -12.48 -8.69
N LEU A 584 33.97 -13.78 -8.90
CA LEU A 584 35.14 -14.52 -8.47
C LEU A 584 36.25 -14.19 -9.47
N ASP A 585 37.22 -13.37 -9.08
CA ASP A 585 38.52 -13.31 -9.76
C ASP A 585 39.60 -13.66 -8.75
N GLU A 586 40.26 -14.79 -9.02
CA GLU A 586 41.50 -15.24 -8.40
C GLU A 586 42.59 -14.19 -8.64
N LEU A 587 43.10 -13.59 -7.57
CA LEU A 587 44.38 -12.87 -7.59
C LEU A 587 45.47 -13.80 -7.08
N THR A 588 46.10 -14.49 -8.04
CA THR A 588 47.45 -15.04 -7.89
C THR A 588 48.45 -13.87 -7.95
N CYS A 589 49.09 -13.56 -6.81
CA CYS A 589 50.23 -12.67 -6.76
C CYS A 589 51.42 -13.31 -7.48
N CYS A 590 51.75 -12.81 -8.68
CA CYS A 590 53.06 -13.01 -9.27
C CYS A 590 54.01 -11.91 -8.74
N VAL A 591 55.03 -12.36 -8.01
CA VAL A 591 56.25 -11.63 -7.69
C VAL A 591 57.03 -11.38 -8.99
N SER A 592 57.54 -10.18 -9.21
CA SER A 592 58.85 -9.90 -9.84
C SER A 592 59.24 -8.43 -9.67
N ASP A 593 60.46 -8.27 -9.15
CA ASP A 593 61.37 -7.11 -9.00
C ASP A 593 60.98 -5.91 -8.14
#